data_AF-A0A837RF11-F1
#
_entry.id   AF-A0A837RF11-F1
#
_cell.length_a   1.000
_cell.length_b   1.000
_cell.length_c   1.000
_cell.angle_alpha   90.00
_cell.angle_beta   90.00
_cell.angle_gamma   90.00
#
_symmetry.space_group_name_H-M   'P 1'
#
loop_
_entity.id
_entity.type
_entity.pdbx_description
1 polymer ?
#
loop_
_entity_poly.entity_id
_entity_poly.type
_entity_poly.pdbx_seq_one_letter_code
_entity_poly.pdbx_strand_id
1 'polypeptide(L)'
;MTKHVFKELKFYFRNDDTWTVSHSEMSDVWIARVTTSYGRIRGGRMQEIHPCKRFRIEILPEADYIKDTDVSTTAMADGMFNRIIKYQDIEKCDIVFEDDQGKEPMQIYFPFKQKDVEGLDNAYQSSAVSSKTGNLYISIDPENTVYDIYKNDL
;
A
#
# COMPACT_ATOMS: atom_id res chain seq x y z
N MET A 1 28.30 -1.95 9.13
CA MET A 1 26.91 -2.41 8.99
C MET A 1 26.49 -2.12 7.57
N THR A 2 26.21 -3.15 6.77
CA THR A 2 25.54 -2.99 5.48
C THR A 2 24.20 -2.31 5.75
N LYS A 3 23.89 -1.22 5.05
CA LYS A 3 22.57 -0.59 5.18
C LYS A 3 21.54 -1.60 4.65
N HIS A 4 20.49 -1.88 5.41
CA HIS A 4 19.31 -2.58 4.89
C HIS A 4 18.64 -1.62 3.90
N VAL A 5 18.97 -1.77 2.62
CA VAL A 5 18.45 -0.91 1.56
C VAL A 5 17.08 -1.44 1.17
N PHE A 6 16.10 -0.57 1.29
CA PHE A 6 14.74 -0.83 0.89
C PHE A 6 14.66 -0.96 -0.63
N LYS A 7 14.16 -2.10 -1.12
CA LYS A 7 14.12 -2.42 -2.55
C LYS A 7 12.77 -2.04 -3.16
N GLU A 8 11.68 -2.51 -2.56
CA GLU A 8 10.33 -2.37 -3.11
C GLU A 8 9.25 -2.63 -2.04
N LEU A 9 8.05 -2.12 -2.30
CA LEU A 9 6.83 -2.54 -1.62
C LEU A 9 5.98 -3.36 -2.56
N LYS A 10 5.48 -4.48 -2.07
CA LYS A 10 4.46 -5.25 -2.76
C LYS A 10 3.13 -5.11 -2.03
N PHE A 11 2.21 -4.37 -2.61
CA PHE A 11 0.85 -4.19 -2.11
C PHE A 11 -0.02 -5.39 -2.48
N TYR A 12 -0.90 -5.77 -1.55
CA TYR A 12 -1.94 -6.76 -1.75
C TYR A 12 -3.29 -6.11 -1.54
N PHE A 13 -4.16 -6.29 -2.53
CA PHE A 13 -5.53 -5.81 -2.49
C PHE A 13 -6.47 -6.89 -1.96
N ARG A 14 -7.68 -6.50 -1.53
CA ARG A 14 -8.66 -7.46 -0.98
C ARG A 14 -9.20 -8.47 -1.97
N ASN A 15 -9.12 -8.16 -3.27
CA ASN A 15 -9.47 -9.06 -4.36
C ASN A 15 -8.30 -9.98 -4.78
N ASP A 16 -7.24 -10.06 -3.97
CA ASP A 16 -6.02 -10.84 -4.19
C ASP A 16 -5.13 -10.35 -5.36
N ASP A 17 -5.47 -9.22 -6.00
CA ASP A 17 -4.57 -8.53 -6.92
C ASP A 17 -3.32 -8.02 -6.15
N THR A 18 -2.25 -7.75 -6.90
CA THR A 18 -1.02 -7.17 -6.33
C THR A 18 -0.48 -6.01 -7.14
N TRP A 19 0.29 -5.15 -6.49
CA TRP A 19 1.04 -4.09 -7.15
C TRP A 19 2.39 -3.89 -6.49
N THR A 20 3.46 -3.89 -7.28
CA THR A 20 4.83 -3.75 -6.79
C THR A 20 5.41 -2.39 -7.18
N VAL A 21 5.77 -1.59 -6.18
CA VAL A 21 6.39 -0.27 -6.38
C VAL A 21 7.85 -0.36 -5.94
N SER A 22 8.77 -0.01 -6.84
CA SER A 22 10.21 -0.05 -6.56
C SER A 22 10.66 1.21 -5.82
N HIS A 23 11.76 1.14 -5.06
CA HIS A 23 12.31 2.28 -4.33
C HIS A 23 12.55 3.50 -5.21
N SER A 24 13.03 3.29 -6.44
CA SER A 24 13.27 4.36 -7.42
C SER A 24 11.99 5.05 -7.92
N GLU A 25 10.83 4.43 -7.71
CA GLU A 25 9.51 4.92 -8.12
C GLU A 25 8.76 5.57 -6.94
N MET A 26 9.40 5.69 -5.77
CA MET A 26 8.85 6.33 -4.58
C MET A 26 9.62 7.60 -4.26
N SER A 27 8.89 8.69 -4.03
CA SER A 27 9.46 9.94 -3.53
C SER A 27 9.57 9.93 -2.01
N ASP A 28 8.51 9.46 -1.33
CA ASP A 28 8.46 9.35 0.13
C ASP A 28 7.61 8.16 0.56
N VAL A 29 7.95 7.57 1.71
CA VAL A 29 7.17 6.50 2.35
C VAL A 29 7.26 6.61 3.87
N TRP A 30 6.10 6.54 4.52
CA TRP A 30 6.01 6.61 5.97
C TRP A 30 5.04 5.58 6.54
N ILE A 31 5.59 4.68 7.36
CA ILE A 31 4.84 3.62 8.04
C ILE A 31 4.92 3.85 9.54
N ALA A 32 3.82 4.27 10.14
CA ALA A 32 3.79 4.68 11.54
C ALA A 32 3.45 3.52 12.47
N ARG A 33 4.32 3.30 13.46
CA ARG A 33 4.10 2.35 14.58
C ARG A 33 3.70 0.96 14.10
N VAL A 34 4.64 0.26 13.50
CA VAL A 34 4.53 -1.18 13.28
C VAL A 34 4.68 -1.89 14.62
N THR A 35 3.71 -2.72 14.97
CA THR A 35 3.71 -3.50 16.22
C THR A 35 3.62 -4.98 15.92
N THR A 36 4.09 -5.83 16.83
CA THR A 36 3.81 -7.27 16.77
C THR A 36 2.51 -7.55 17.53
N SER A 37 1.59 -8.25 16.88
CA SER A 37 0.36 -8.75 17.47
C SER A 37 0.18 -10.22 17.14
N TYR A 38 -0.58 -10.95 17.94
CA TYR A 38 -0.92 -12.35 17.67
C TYR A 38 -2.43 -12.45 17.45
N GLY A 39 -2.84 -12.99 16.32
CA GLY A 39 -4.24 -13.01 15.92
C GLY A 39 -4.55 -14.02 14.82
N ARG A 40 -5.81 -14.04 14.38
CA ARG A 40 -6.28 -14.83 13.24
C ARG A 40 -6.63 -13.89 12.10
N ILE A 41 -6.11 -14.16 10.92
CA ILE A 41 -6.52 -13.49 9.69
C ILE A 41 -7.64 -14.31 9.05
N ARG A 42 -8.79 -13.68 8.78
CA ARG A 42 -9.96 -14.29 8.13
C ARG A 42 -10.39 -15.64 8.75
N GLY A 43 -10.33 -15.76 10.09
CA GLY A 43 -10.69 -17.00 10.80
C GLY A 43 -9.67 -18.14 10.72
N GLY A 44 -8.51 -17.91 10.09
CA GLY A 44 -7.42 -18.88 9.96
C GLY A 44 -6.70 -19.20 11.27
N ARG A 45 -5.51 -19.81 11.17
CA ARG A 45 -4.69 -20.18 12.34
C ARG A 45 -4.22 -18.92 13.09
N MET A 46 -3.96 -19.09 14.39
CA MET A 46 -3.30 -18.05 15.18
C MET A 46 -1.88 -17.88 14.65
N GLN A 47 -1.50 -16.65 14.34
CA GLN A 47 -0.19 -16.32 13.78
C GLN A 47 0.26 -14.95 14.29
N GLU A 48 1.56 -14.70 14.16
CA GLU A 48 2.11 -13.37 14.31
C GLU A 48 1.66 -12.48 13.14
N ILE A 49 1.32 -11.23 13.44
CA ILE A 49 0.93 -10.22 12.47
C ILE A 49 1.55 -8.87 12.84
N HIS A 50 1.85 -8.06 11.83
CA HIS A 50 2.46 -6.75 12.01
C HIS A 50 1.53 -5.61 11.57
N PRO A 51 0.51 -5.24 12.37
CA PRO A 51 -0.30 -4.08 12.05
C PRO A 51 0.50 -2.79 12.25
N CYS A 52 0.31 -1.83 11.34
CA CYS A 52 0.74 -0.45 11.53
C CYS A 52 -0.41 0.44 12.01
N LYS A 53 -0.08 1.57 12.64
CA LYS A 53 -1.08 2.57 13.02
C LYS A 53 -1.55 3.39 11.82
N ARG A 54 -0.64 3.75 10.91
CA ARG A 54 -0.90 4.61 9.74
C ARG A 54 0.11 4.30 8.64
N PHE A 55 -0.30 4.54 7.40
CA PHE A 55 0.55 4.42 6.23
C PHE A 55 0.35 5.62 5.29
N ARG A 56 1.46 6.11 4.72
CA ARG A 56 1.46 7.18 3.73
C ARG A 56 2.58 6.93 2.72
N ILE A 57 2.34 7.26 1.47
CA ILE A 57 3.32 7.12 0.40
C ILE A 57 3.05 8.13 -0.72
N GLU A 58 4.13 8.60 -1.34
CA GLU A 58 4.14 9.37 -2.58
C GLU A 58 4.86 8.55 -3.66
N ILE A 59 4.17 8.31 -4.77
CA ILE A 59 4.61 7.43 -5.85
C ILE A 59 4.73 8.27 -7.13
N LEU A 60 5.87 8.12 -7.82
CA LEU A 60 6.18 8.86 -9.04
C LEU A 60 5.36 8.31 -10.23
N PRO A 61 5.05 9.13 -11.26
CA PRO A 61 4.17 8.75 -12.37
C PRO A 61 4.70 7.57 -13.18
N GLU A 62 6.02 7.36 -13.17
CA GLU A 62 6.66 6.23 -13.86
C GLU A 62 6.18 4.88 -13.33
N ALA A 63 5.60 4.82 -12.13
CA ALA A 63 5.03 3.60 -11.54
C ALA A 63 3.62 3.25 -12.04
N ASP A 64 3.01 4.08 -12.89
CA ASP A 64 1.64 3.89 -13.40
C ASP A 64 1.56 2.87 -14.53
N TYR A 65 2.07 1.66 -14.26
CA TYR A 65 2.01 0.51 -15.14
C TYR A 65 1.83 -0.77 -14.32
N ILE A 66 1.53 -1.87 -15.01
CA ILE A 66 1.49 -3.20 -14.41
C ILE A 66 2.79 -3.91 -14.75
N LYS A 67 3.53 -4.33 -13.72
CA LYS A 67 4.70 -5.21 -13.90
C LYS A 67 4.23 -6.61 -14.27
N ASP A 68 5.02 -7.35 -15.04
CA ASP A 68 4.71 -8.75 -15.42
C ASP A 68 4.48 -9.67 -14.20
N THR A 69 5.05 -9.32 -13.05
CA THR A 69 4.90 -10.04 -11.78
C THR A 69 3.65 -9.68 -10.98
N ASP A 70 2.94 -8.62 -11.38
CA ASP A 70 1.74 -8.15 -10.73
C ASP A 70 0.50 -8.72 -11.41
N VAL A 71 -0.53 -9.00 -10.61
CA VAL A 71 -1.83 -9.47 -11.10
C VAL A 71 -2.82 -8.34 -10.85
N SER A 72 -3.33 -7.73 -11.92
CA SER A 72 -4.56 -6.95 -11.83
C SER A 72 -5.38 -7.02 -13.10
N THR A 73 -6.55 -7.64 -12.98
CA THR A 73 -7.52 -7.73 -14.10
C THR A 73 -8.14 -6.37 -14.45
N THR A 74 -8.13 -5.42 -13.51
CA THR A 74 -8.82 -4.12 -13.67
C THR A 74 -7.87 -2.99 -14.10
N ALA A 75 -6.60 -3.00 -13.67
CA ALA A 75 -5.65 -1.96 -14.07
C ALA A 75 -5.16 -2.10 -15.53
N MET A 76 -5.39 -3.25 -16.19
CA MET A 76 -4.93 -3.50 -17.57
C MET A 76 -5.53 -2.52 -18.60
N ALA A 77 -6.64 -1.87 -18.26
CA ALA A 77 -7.31 -0.90 -19.13
C ALA A 77 -6.90 0.57 -18.85
N ASP A 78 -6.79 0.95 -17.57
CA ASP A 78 -6.76 2.36 -17.16
C ASP A 78 -5.51 2.78 -16.35
N GLY A 79 -4.58 1.87 -16.08
CA GLY A 79 -3.40 2.14 -15.24
C GLY A 79 -3.62 1.89 -13.74
N MET A 80 -2.53 1.75 -13.00
CA MET A 80 -2.56 1.46 -11.57
C MET A 80 -3.05 2.66 -10.76
N PHE A 81 -2.70 3.89 -11.14
CA PHE A 81 -3.09 5.08 -10.40
C PHE A 81 -4.60 5.26 -10.40
N ASN A 82 -5.24 5.07 -11.56
CA ASN A 82 -6.70 5.11 -11.69
C ASN A 82 -7.36 4.00 -10.87
N ARG A 83 -6.80 2.78 -10.85
CA ARG A 83 -7.27 1.69 -9.98
C ARG A 83 -7.24 2.11 -8.51
N ILE A 84 -6.14 2.69 -8.04
CA ILE A 84 -5.96 3.10 -6.63
C ILE A 84 -6.88 4.26 -6.24
N ILE A 85 -7.21 5.15 -7.16
CA ILE A 85 -8.21 6.22 -6.94
C ILE A 85 -9.62 5.62 -6.83
N LYS A 86 -9.94 4.67 -7.71
CA LYS A 86 -11.28 4.10 -7.83
C LYS A 86 -11.63 3.09 -6.74
N TYR A 87 -10.65 2.28 -6.32
CA TYR A 87 -10.84 1.19 -5.37
C TYR A 87 -9.99 1.41 -4.12
N GLN A 88 -10.64 1.35 -2.96
CA GLN A 88 -10.04 1.64 -1.67
C GLN A 88 -9.67 0.35 -0.95
N ASP A 89 -9.04 -0.60 -1.63
CA ASP A 89 -8.99 -2.00 -1.22
C ASP A 89 -7.59 -2.51 -0.87
N ILE A 90 -6.62 -1.63 -0.59
CA ILE A 90 -5.29 -2.03 -0.13
C ILE A 90 -5.41 -2.60 1.29
N GLU A 91 -5.03 -3.87 1.46
CA GLU A 91 -5.13 -4.56 2.74
C GLU A 91 -3.81 -4.55 3.51
N LYS A 92 -2.71 -4.81 2.81
CA LYS A 92 -1.39 -5.04 3.39
C LYS A 92 -0.29 -4.82 2.36
N CYS A 93 0.95 -4.73 2.82
CA CYS A 93 2.12 -4.76 1.95
C CYS A 93 3.24 -5.62 2.53
N ASP A 94 4.04 -6.19 1.64
CA ASP A 94 5.34 -6.75 2.00
C ASP A 94 6.41 -5.66 1.82
N ILE A 95 7.27 -5.49 2.81
CA ILE A 95 8.52 -4.72 2.67
C ILE A 95 9.62 -5.67 2.23
N VAL A 96 10.24 -5.37 1.10
CA VAL A 96 11.35 -6.14 0.54
C VAL A 96 12.64 -5.33 0.63
N PHE A 97 13.68 -5.92 1.21
CA PHE A 97 15.03 -5.35 1.26
C PHE A 97 15.95 -6.04 0.24
N GLU A 98 16.98 -5.34 -0.22
CA GLU A 98 17.93 -5.87 -1.21
C GLU A 98 18.65 -7.15 -0.74
N ASP A 99 18.88 -7.27 0.56
CA ASP A 99 19.62 -8.37 1.19
C ASP A 99 18.74 -9.55 1.65
N ASP A 100 17.44 -9.52 1.36
CA ASP A 100 16.47 -10.53 1.77
C ASP A 100 16.19 -11.61 0.70
N GLN A 101 17.15 -11.88 -0.18
CA GLN A 101 17.02 -12.97 -1.15
C GLN A 101 16.75 -14.31 -0.44
N GLY A 102 15.55 -14.86 -0.64
CA GLY A 102 15.12 -16.14 -0.08
C GLY A 102 14.56 -16.09 1.35
N LYS A 103 14.37 -14.90 1.94
CA LYS A 103 13.66 -14.75 3.22
C LYS A 103 12.20 -14.40 2.99
N GLU A 104 11.35 -14.78 3.94
CA GLU A 104 9.97 -14.28 3.95
C GLU A 104 10.01 -12.76 4.23
N PRO A 105 9.35 -11.95 3.39
CA PRO A 105 9.36 -10.50 3.58
C PRO A 105 8.55 -10.10 4.82
N MET A 106 8.88 -8.95 5.39
CA MET A 106 8.09 -8.41 6.49
C MET A 106 6.76 -7.90 5.96
N GLN A 107 5.67 -8.60 6.32
CA GLN A 107 4.33 -8.22 5.93
C GLN A 107 3.68 -7.29 6.95
N ILE A 108 3.24 -6.12 6.49
CA ILE A 108 2.56 -5.11 7.30
C ILE A 108 1.09 -5.03 6.92
N TYR A 109 0.22 -5.07 7.92
CA TYR A 109 -1.22 -4.89 7.75
C TYR A 109 -1.61 -3.43 7.99
N PHE A 110 -2.47 -2.90 7.12
CA PHE A 110 -2.96 -1.53 7.26
C PHE A 110 -4.20 -1.44 8.16
N PRO A 111 -4.44 -0.29 8.81
CA PRO A 111 -5.70 -0.03 9.49
C PRO A 111 -6.86 -0.24 8.54
N PHE A 112 -7.89 -0.94 9.00
CA PHE A 112 -9.05 -1.25 8.18
C PHE A 112 -10.36 -0.91 8.88
N LYS A 113 -11.27 -0.29 8.12
CA LYS A 113 -12.69 -0.19 8.47
C LYS A 113 -13.51 -0.42 7.22
N GLN A 114 -14.43 -1.37 7.29
CA GLN A 114 -15.36 -1.67 6.21
C GLN A 114 -16.21 -0.43 5.86
N LYS A 115 -16.21 -0.05 4.58
CA LYS A 115 -16.96 1.10 4.06
C LYS A 115 -18.38 0.74 3.63
N ASP A 116 -18.57 -0.44 3.07
CA ASP A 116 -19.84 -0.94 2.51
C ASP A 116 -20.18 -2.35 3.03
N VAL A 117 -21.31 -2.93 2.61
CA VAL A 117 -21.74 -4.26 3.06
C VAL A 117 -20.86 -5.39 2.52
N GLU A 118 -20.19 -5.17 1.38
CA GLU A 118 -19.35 -6.17 0.72
C GLU A 118 -18.01 -6.37 1.44
N GLY A 119 -17.51 -5.33 2.11
CA GLY A 119 -16.32 -5.46 2.97
C GLY A 119 -15.00 -5.41 2.22
N LEU A 120 -15.03 -4.95 0.97
CA LEU A 120 -13.84 -4.81 0.13
C LEU A 120 -13.18 -3.45 0.33
N ASP A 121 -13.98 -2.38 0.36
CA ASP A 121 -13.46 -1.02 0.52
C ASP A 121 -13.09 -0.70 1.98
N ASN A 122 -11.92 -0.10 2.13
CA ASN A 122 -11.36 0.44 3.36
C ASN A 122 -11.67 1.92 3.51
N ALA A 123 -12.55 2.27 4.44
CA ALA A 123 -12.94 3.63 4.75
C ALA A 123 -11.78 4.52 5.25
N TYR A 124 -10.65 3.93 5.66
CA TYR A 124 -9.46 4.68 6.07
C TYR A 124 -8.49 4.96 4.92
N GLN A 125 -8.69 4.35 3.75
CA GLN A 125 -7.85 4.62 2.57
C GLN A 125 -8.39 5.82 1.80
N SER A 126 -7.50 6.72 1.44
CA SER A 126 -7.76 7.84 0.54
C SER A 126 -6.55 8.06 -0.37
N SER A 127 -6.81 8.40 -1.62
CA SER A 127 -5.79 8.51 -2.66
C SER A 127 -6.11 9.70 -3.57
N ALA A 128 -5.08 10.36 -4.10
CA ALA A 128 -5.21 11.42 -5.08
C ALA A 128 -3.96 11.53 -5.95
N VAL A 129 -4.13 11.85 -7.22
CA VAL A 129 -3.02 12.22 -8.11
C VAL A 129 -2.88 13.73 -8.09
N SER A 130 -1.65 14.22 -7.88
CA SER A 130 -1.38 15.65 -7.91
C SER A 130 -1.57 16.22 -9.30
N SER A 131 -2.30 17.32 -9.38
CA SER A 131 -2.45 18.11 -10.59
C SER A 131 -1.15 18.84 -11.01
N LYS A 132 -0.17 18.94 -10.10
CA LYS A 132 1.08 19.69 -10.27
C LYS A 132 2.23 18.79 -10.73
N THR A 133 2.35 17.61 -10.15
CA THR A 133 3.49 16.69 -10.37
C THR A 133 3.09 15.43 -11.12
N GLY A 134 1.80 15.05 -11.09
CA GLY A 134 1.34 13.74 -11.56
C GLY A 134 1.59 12.60 -10.57
N ASN A 135 2.20 12.89 -9.41
CA ASN A 135 2.49 11.86 -8.40
C ASN A 135 1.19 11.34 -7.77
N LEU A 136 1.14 10.05 -7.47
CA LEU A 136 0.08 9.45 -6.68
C LEU A 136 0.41 9.53 -5.20
N TYR A 137 -0.51 10.11 -4.43
CA TYR A 137 -0.46 10.13 -2.97
C TYR A 137 -1.49 9.16 -2.42
N ILE A 138 -1.08 8.35 -1.45
CA ILE A 138 -1.97 7.42 -0.74
C ILE A 138 -1.81 7.65 0.76
N SER A 139 -2.93 7.70 1.47
CA SER A 139 -2.99 7.69 2.93
C SER A 139 -3.96 6.61 3.41
N ILE A 140 -3.49 5.74 4.31
CA ILE A 140 -4.33 4.82 5.07
C ILE A 140 -4.21 5.20 6.55
N ASP A 141 -5.12 6.06 7.00
CA ASP A 141 -5.07 6.69 8.31
C ASP A 141 -6.50 6.88 8.85
N PRO A 142 -6.82 6.36 10.05
CA PRO A 142 -8.14 6.55 10.67
C PRO A 142 -8.50 8.00 10.98
N GLU A 143 -7.52 8.91 11.02
CA GLU A 143 -7.71 10.29 11.49
C GLU A 143 -7.61 11.34 10.37
N ASN A 144 -6.92 11.05 9.25
CA ASN A 144 -6.62 12.04 8.23
C ASN A 144 -6.74 11.45 6.83
N THR A 145 -7.27 12.23 5.89
CA THR A 145 -7.27 11.87 4.47
C THR A 145 -6.01 12.36 3.76
N VAL A 146 -5.77 11.88 2.54
CA VAL A 146 -4.72 12.38 1.64
C VAL A 146 -4.81 13.90 1.45
N TYR A 147 -6.04 14.44 1.42
CA TYR A 147 -6.31 15.88 1.28
C TYR A 147 -6.01 16.66 2.55
N ASP A 148 -5.99 16.03 3.73
CA ASP A 148 -5.59 16.69 4.96
C ASP A 148 -4.07 16.81 5.07
N ILE A 149 -3.37 15.81 4.53
CA ILE A 149 -1.93 15.64 4.66
C ILE A 149 -1.17 16.42 3.58
N TYR A 150 -1.61 16.32 2.32
CA TYR A 150 -0.88 16.82 1.14
C TYR A 150 -1.54 18.05 0.50
N LYS A 151 -2.15 18.92 1.32
CA LYS A 151 -2.91 20.10 0.86
C LYS A 151 -2.17 20.98 -0.15
N ASN A 152 -0.85 21.09 0.00
CA ASN A 152 -0.02 21.97 -0.82
C ASN A 152 0.49 21.28 -2.08
N ASP A 153 0.40 19.95 -2.16
CA ASP A 153 1.00 19.15 -3.23
C ASP A 153 -0.04 18.67 -4.24
N LEU A 154 -1.31 18.52 -3.82
CA LEU A 154 -2.44 18.15 -4.68
C LEU A 154 -2.97 19.31 -5.56
#